data_AF-U6CZE5-F1
#
_entry.id   AF-U6CZE5-F1
#
_cell.length_a   1.000
_cell.length_b   1.000
_cell.length_c   1.000
_cell.angle_alpha   90.00
_cell.angle_beta   90.00
_cell.angle_gamma   90.00
#
_symmetry.space_group_name_H-M   'P 1'
#
loop_
_entity.id
_entity.type
_entity.pdbx_description
1 polymer ?
#
loop_
_entity_poly.entity_id
_entity_poly.type
_entity_poly.pdbx_seq_one_letter_code
_entity_poly.pdbx_strand_id
1 'polypeptide(L)'
;MVVMARLSRSERPDLVFEEEDLPYEEEIMRNQFSVKCWLRYIEFKQGAPKPRLNQLYERALKLLPCSYKLWYRYLKARRAQVKHRCVTDPAYEDVNNCHERAFVFMHKMPRLWLDYCQFLMDQGRVTHTRRTFDRALRALPITQHSRIWPLYLRFLRSHPLPETAVRGYRRFLKLSPESAEEYIEYLKSSDRLDEAAQRLATVVNDERFVSKAGKSNYQLWHELCDLISQNPDKVQSLNVDAIIRGGLTRFTDQLGKLWCSLADYYIRSGHFEKARDVYEEAIRTVMTVRDFTQVFDSYAQFEESMIAAKMETASELGREEDDDVDLELRLARFEQLIGRRPLLLNSVLLRQNPHHVHEWHKRVALHQGRPREIINTYTEAVQTVDPFKATGKPHTLWVAFAKFYEDNGQLDDARIILEKATKVSFKQVDDLASVWCECGELELRRENYDEALRLLRKATALPARRAEYFDGSEPVQNRVYKSLKVWSMLADLEESLGTFQSTKAVYDRILDLRIATPQIVINYAMFLEEHKYFEESFKA
;
A
#
# COMPACT_ATOMS: atom_id res chain seq x y z
N MET A 1 21.48 -35.24 -85.18
CA MET A 1 21.22 -34.14 -86.12
C MET A 1 19.73 -33.81 -86.09
N VAL A 2 19.28 -32.91 -85.23
CA VAL A 2 17.92 -32.35 -85.26
C VAL A 2 17.97 -30.87 -84.87
N VAL A 3 18.06 -30.07 -85.93
CA VAL A 3 17.44 -28.75 -86.19
C VAL A 3 17.33 -27.75 -85.03
N MET A 4 18.23 -26.76 -85.08
CA MET A 4 17.98 -25.41 -84.57
C MET A 4 16.82 -24.75 -85.32
N ALA A 5 15.73 -24.45 -84.62
CA ALA A 5 14.77 -23.44 -85.04
C ALA A 5 14.99 -22.17 -84.19
N ARG A 6 15.62 -21.16 -84.81
CA ARG A 6 15.76 -19.82 -84.26
C ARG A 6 14.37 -19.17 -84.11
N LEU A 7 13.99 -18.86 -82.88
CA LEU A 7 13.00 -17.82 -82.58
C LEU A 7 13.75 -16.57 -82.11
N SER A 8 13.69 -15.54 -82.93
CA SER A 8 14.25 -14.21 -82.68
C SER A 8 13.55 -13.52 -81.51
N ARG A 9 14.31 -13.10 -80.48
CA ARG A 9 13.98 -11.93 -79.64
C ARG A 9 15.18 -11.47 -78.81
N SER A 10 15.66 -10.27 -79.14
CA SER A 10 16.36 -9.28 -78.30
C SER A 10 17.49 -9.77 -77.39
N GLU A 11 18.71 -9.31 -77.72
CA GLU A 11 19.92 -9.27 -76.90
C GLU A 11 19.61 -9.20 -75.38
N ARG A 12 19.98 -10.26 -74.67
CA ARG A 12 20.12 -10.29 -73.21
C ARG A 12 21.51 -10.85 -72.92
N PRO A 13 22.26 -10.29 -71.95
CA PRO A 13 23.62 -10.71 -71.66
C PRO A 13 23.66 -12.20 -71.33
N ASP A 14 24.66 -12.89 -71.89
CA ASP A 14 24.72 -14.33 -72.06
C ASP A 14 24.37 -15.14 -70.81
N LEU A 15 23.26 -15.89 -70.90
CA LEU A 15 23.01 -17.03 -70.02
C LEU A 15 23.88 -18.19 -70.53
N VAL A 16 25.12 -18.26 -70.02
CA VAL A 16 25.97 -19.42 -70.24
C VAL A 16 25.41 -20.57 -69.40
N PHE A 17 24.68 -21.48 -70.05
CA PHE A 17 24.24 -22.74 -69.47
C PHE A 17 25.41 -23.74 -69.51
N GLU A 18 25.73 -24.36 -68.38
CA GLU A 18 26.66 -25.49 -68.35
C GLU A 18 25.92 -26.77 -68.78
N GLU A 19 26.59 -27.76 -69.37
CA GLU A 19 25.93 -29.01 -69.82
C GLU A 19 25.20 -29.73 -68.67
N GLU A 20 25.65 -29.52 -67.44
CA GLU A 20 25.05 -30.02 -66.20
C GLU A 20 23.68 -29.38 -65.86
N ASP A 21 23.31 -28.28 -66.51
CA ASP A 21 22.04 -27.57 -66.31
C ASP A 21 20.89 -28.09 -67.18
N LEU A 22 21.22 -28.79 -68.27
CA LEU A 22 20.26 -29.28 -69.26
C LEU A 22 19.13 -30.14 -68.64
N PRO A 23 19.39 -31.08 -67.72
CA PRO A 23 18.32 -31.90 -67.13
C PRO A 23 17.31 -31.07 -66.32
N TYR A 24 17.79 -30.06 -65.59
CA TYR A 24 16.94 -29.20 -64.77
C TYR A 24 16.18 -28.17 -65.61
N GLU A 25 16.78 -27.67 -66.69
CA GLU A 25 16.12 -26.78 -67.65
C GLU A 25 15.01 -27.51 -68.42
N GLU A 26 15.22 -28.77 -68.83
CA GLU A 26 14.17 -29.59 -69.41
C GLU A 26 13.02 -29.87 -68.42
N GLU A 27 13.33 -30.16 -67.16
CA GLU A 27 12.31 -30.32 -66.11
C GLU A 27 11.49 -29.05 -65.88
N ILE A 28 12.13 -27.88 -65.92
CA ILE A 28 11.49 -26.58 -65.80
C ILE A 28 10.63 -26.26 -67.03
N MET A 29 11.12 -26.58 -68.23
CA MET A 29 10.35 -26.39 -69.46
C MET A 29 9.09 -27.26 -69.48
N ARG A 30 9.18 -28.50 -68.95
CA ARG A 30 8.03 -29.40 -68.79
C ARG A 30 7.06 -28.94 -67.69
N ASN A 31 7.58 -28.39 -66.58
CA ASN A 31 6.78 -28.01 -65.41
C ASN A 31 7.08 -26.58 -64.92
N GLN A 32 6.76 -25.58 -65.75
CA GLN A 32 7.14 -24.18 -65.54
C GLN A 32 6.59 -23.55 -64.25
N PHE A 33 5.42 -24.00 -63.78
CA PHE A 33 4.75 -23.46 -62.59
C PHE A 33 5.02 -24.27 -61.31
N SER A 34 5.85 -25.32 -61.37
CA SER A 34 6.15 -26.14 -60.20
C SER A 34 7.27 -25.52 -59.35
N VAL A 35 6.90 -25.01 -58.17
CA VAL A 35 7.87 -24.47 -57.19
C VAL A 35 8.93 -25.51 -56.80
N LYS A 36 8.60 -26.81 -56.77
CA LYS A 36 9.54 -27.87 -56.37
C LYS A 36 10.69 -28.02 -57.39
N CYS A 37 10.38 -27.95 -58.68
CA CYS A 37 11.38 -28.07 -59.76
C CYS A 37 12.36 -26.89 -59.71
N TRP A 38 11.85 -25.67 -59.56
CA TRP A 38 12.66 -24.48 -59.35
C TRP A 38 13.55 -24.57 -58.11
N LEU A 39 13.02 -25.07 -56.98
CA LEU A 39 13.81 -25.20 -55.75
C LEU A 39 14.94 -26.22 -55.86
N ARG A 40 14.75 -27.36 -56.55
CA ARG A 40 15.81 -28.33 -56.81
C ARG A 40 16.92 -27.74 -57.67
N TYR A 41 16.56 -27.02 -58.72
CA TYR A 41 17.54 -26.38 -59.59
C TYR A 41 18.33 -25.29 -58.86
N ILE A 42 17.65 -24.53 -58.00
CA ILE A 42 18.28 -23.56 -57.12
C ILE A 42 19.22 -24.24 -56.11
N GLU A 43 18.85 -25.39 -55.54
CA GLU A 43 19.67 -26.17 -54.61
C GLU A 43 20.95 -26.69 -55.28
N PHE A 44 20.84 -27.19 -56.51
CA PHE A 44 21.98 -27.58 -57.34
C PHE A 44 22.95 -26.41 -57.59
N LYS A 45 22.42 -25.23 -57.94
CA LYS A 45 23.24 -24.04 -58.23
C LYS A 45 23.70 -23.23 -57.00
N GLN A 46 23.57 -23.73 -55.77
CA GLN A 46 24.01 -22.99 -54.58
C GLN A 46 25.53 -22.70 -54.55
N GLY A 47 26.34 -23.55 -55.20
CA GLY A 47 27.80 -23.35 -55.32
C GLY A 47 28.25 -22.42 -56.45
N ALA A 48 27.33 -21.98 -57.32
CA ALA A 48 27.65 -21.19 -58.51
C ALA A 48 27.89 -19.69 -58.22
N PRO A 49 28.48 -18.92 -59.17
CA PRO A 49 28.66 -17.49 -59.01
C PRO A 49 27.35 -16.78 -58.65
N LYS A 50 27.41 -15.97 -57.59
CA LYS A 50 26.26 -15.25 -57.00
C LYS A 50 25.35 -14.52 -58.02
N PRO A 51 25.87 -13.87 -59.09
CA PRO A 51 25.02 -13.26 -60.12
C PRO A 51 24.16 -14.25 -60.91
N ARG A 52 24.68 -15.45 -61.23
CA ARG A 52 23.92 -16.48 -61.96
C ARG A 52 22.78 -17.06 -61.11
N LEU A 53 23.06 -17.33 -59.83
CA LEU A 53 22.03 -17.74 -58.89
C LEU A 53 20.91 -16.68 -58.79
N ASN A 54 21.27 -15.40 -58.79
CA ASN A 54 20.30 -14.31 -58.74
C ASN A 54 19.43 -14.23 -60.00
N GLN A 55 20.02 -14.40 -61.19
CA GLN A 55 19.27 -14.46 -62.45
C GLN A 55 18.28 -15.64 -62.47
N LEU A 56 18.67 -16.78 -61.89
CA LEU A 56 17.81 -17.94 -61.79
C LEU A 56 16.58 -17.67 -60.91
N TYR A 57 16.78 -17.05 -59.75
CA TYR A 57 15.67 -16.60 -58.90
C TYR A 57 14.78 -15.58 -59.61
N GLU A 58 15.34 -14.59 -60.32
CA GLU A 58 14.57 -13.61 -61.08
C GLU A 58 13.74 -14.25 -62.19
N ARG A 59 14.25 -15.31 -62.84
CA ARG A 59 13.48 -16.08 -63.83
C ARG A 59 12.34 -16.85 -63.18
N ALA A 60 12.60 -17.52 -62.05
CA ALA A 60 11.58 -18.24 -61.30
C ALA A 60 10.46 -17.29 -60.81
N LEU A 61 10.82 -16.11 -60.34
CA LEU A 61 9.88 -15.11 -59.80
C LEU A 61 9.07 -14.38 -60.89
N LYS A 62 9.57 -14.27 -62.12
CA LYS A 62 8.77 -13.78 -63.26
C LYS A 62 7.60 -14.71 -63.59
N LEU A 63 7.80 -16.02 -63.43
CA LEU A 63 6.78 -17.03 -63.70
C LEU A 63 5.88 -17.28 -62.48
N LEU A 64 6.43 -17.18 -61.27
CA LEU A 64 5.72 -17.42 -60.01
C LEU A 64 5.86 -16.25 -59.01
N PRO A 65 5.23 -15.08 -59.28
CA PRO A 65 5.38 -13.89 -58.45
C PRO A 65 4.83 -14.04 -57.02
N CYS A 66 3.85 -14.92 -56.80
CA CYS A 66 3.16 -15.08 -55.51
C CYS A 66 3.80 -16.15 -54.60
N SER A 67 4.92 -16.78 -55.02
CA SER A 67 5.52 -17.88 -54.26
C SER A 67 6.35 -17.37 -53.09
N TYR A 68 5.80 -17.47 -51.87
CA TYR A 68 6.49 -17.09 -50.63
C TYR A 68 7.84 -17.82 -50.45
N LYS A 69 7.89 -19.13 -50.76
CA LYS A 69 9.09 -19.94 -50.55
C LYS A 69 10.26 -19.48 -51.42
N LEU A 70 9.98 -19.11 -52.67
CA LEU A 70 11.00 -18.62 -53.61
C LEU A 70 11.51 -17.25 -53.19
N TRP A 71 10.60 -16.32 -52.90
CA TRP A 71 10.99 -14.99 -52.42
C TRP A 71 11.76 -15.03 -51.11
N TYR A 72 11.33 -15.81 -50.11
CA TYR A 72 12.02 -15.90 -48.83
C TYR A 72 13.46 -16.43 -48.99
N ARG A 73 13.65 -17.49 -49.80
CA ARG A 73 14.99 -18.04 -50.09
C ARG A 73 15.83 -17.04 -50.89
N TYR A 74 15.25 -16.36 -51.87
CA TYR A 74 15.94 -15.36 -52.67
C TYR A 74 16.43 -14.19 -51.81
N LEU A 75 15.56 -13.61 -50.98
CA LEU A 75 15.91 -12.51 -50.08
C LEU A 75 16.95 -12.93 -49.03
N LYS A 76 16.87 -14.17 -48.50
CA LYS A 76 17.90 -14.72 -47.61
C LYS A 76 19.25 -14.83 -48.32
N ALA A 77 19.27 -15.34 -49.55
CA ALA A 77 20.50 -15.44 -50.34
C ALA A 77 21.10 -14.06 -50.63
N ARG A 78 20.28 -13.09 -51.05
CA ARG A 78 20.72 -11.72 -51.33
C ARG A 78 21.28 -11.01 -50.10
N ARG A 79 20.68 -11.17 -48.91
CA ARG A 79 21.24 -10.66 -47.65
C ARG A 79 22.59 -11.30 -47.30
N ALA A 80 22.73 -12.62 -47.47
CA ALA A 80 23.99 -13.31 -47.23
C ALA A 80 25.12 -12.84 -48.18
N GLN A 81 24.78 -12.45 -49.41
CA GLN A 81 25.76 -11.90 -50.36
C GLN A 81 26.30 -10.52 -49.95
N VAL A 82 25.51 -9.75 -49.22
CA VAL A 82 25.80 -8.36 -48.85
C VAL A 82 26.38 -8.24 -47.44
N LYS A 83 26.28 -9.27 -46.59
CA LYS A 83 26.76 -9.27 -45.20
C LYS A 83 28.26 -8.93 -45.01
N HIS A 84 29.10 -9.16 -46.01
CA HIS A 84 30.56 -8.89 -45.95
C HIS A 84 30.96 -7.57 -46.65
N ARG A 85 29.98 -6.77 -47.06
CA ARG A 85 30.19 -5.52 -47.83
C ARG A 85 29.90 -4.30 -46.97
N CYS A 86 30.40 -3.13 -47.38
CA CYS A 86 30.16 -1.90 -46.66
C CYS A 86 28.70 -1.46 -46.86
N VAL A 87 28.09 -0.90 -45.82
CA VAL A 87 26.66 -0.46 -45.83
C VAL A 87 26.37 0.58 -46.92
N THR A 88 27.38 1.34 -47.35
CA THR A 88 27.32 2.32 -48.43
C THR A 88 27.37 1.72 -49.84
N ASP A 89 27.61 0.42 -49.99
CA ASP A 89 27.71 -0.20 -51.31
C ASP A 89 26.33 -0.24 -52.01
N PRO A 90 26.25 0.03 -53.32
CA PRO A 90 24.99 -0.03 -54.11
C PRO A 90 24.25 -1.37 -53.99
N ALA A 91 24.97 -2.44 -53.65
CA ALA A 91 24.38 -3.75 -53.41
C ALA A 91 23.35 -3.76 -52.26
N TYR A 92 23.49 -2.90 -51.25
CA TYR A 92 22.46 -2.75 -50.20
C TYR A 92 21.17 -2.15 -50.76
N GLU A 93 21.27 -1.20 -51.69
CA GLU A 93 20.12 -0.58 -52.36
C GLU A 93 19.41 -1.59 -53.29
N ASP A 94 20.18 -2.44 -53.99
CA ASP A 94 19.62 -3.54 -54.79
C ASP A 94 18.84 -4.55 -53.96
N VAL A 95 19.29 -4.85 -52.74
CA VAL A 95 18.58 -5.72 -51.80
C VAL A 95 17.32 -5.03 -51.28
N ASN A 96 17.40 -3.73 -50.95
CA ASN A 96 16.24 -2.94 -50.54
C ASN A 96 15.17 -2.90 -51.64
N ASN A 97 15.57 -2.66 -52.89
CA ASN A 97 14.69 -2.69 -54.07
C ASN A 97 14.06 -4.08 -54.29
N CYS A 98 14.83 -5.15 -54.02
CA CYS A 98 14.31 -6.52 -54.09
C CYS A 98 13.23 -6.79 -53.03
N HIS A 99 13.43 -6.33 -51.80
CA HIS A 99 12.40 -6.39 -50.75
C HIS A 99 11.15 -5.57 -51.15
N GLU A 100 11.32 -4.36 -51.68
CA GLU A 100 10.21 -3.53 -52.15
C GLU A 100 9.39 -4.21 -53.26
N ARG A 101 10.05 -4.87 -54.21
CA ARG A 101 9.40 -5.70 -55.24
C ARG A 101 8.63 -6.88 -54.64
N ALA A 102 9.18 -7.54 -53.62
CA ALA A 102 8.52 -8.65 -52.95
C ALA A 102 7.21 -8.20 -52.28
N PHE A 103 7.16 -6.99 -51.71
CA PHE A 103 5.96 -6.46 -51.04
C PHE A 103 4.84 -6.08 -52.00
N VAL A 104 5.13 -5.78 -53.28
CA VAL A 104 4.07 -5.58 -54.30
C VAL A 104 3.15 -6.79 -54.36
N PHE A 105 3.71 -8.00 -54.27
CA PHE A 105 2.95 -9.25 -54.34
C PHE A 105 2.57 -9.81 -52.96
N MET A 106 3.40 -9.64 -51.92
CA MET A 106 3.23 -10.32 -50.62
C MET A 106 3.23 -9.38 -49.40
N HIS A 107 2.57 -8.24 -49.50
CA HIS A 107 2.44 -7.29 -48.39
C HIS A 107 1.78 -7.86 -47.11
N LYS A 108 1.01 -8.96 -47.21
CA LYS A 108 0.31 -9.58 -46.06
C LYS A 108 1.15 -10.52 -45.21
N MET A 109 2.42 -10.76 -45.55
CA MET A 109 3.26 -11.77 -44.88
C MET A 109 4.20 -11.14 -43.84
N PRO A 110 4.00 -11.37 -42.52
CA PRO A 110 4.76 -10.68 -41.47
C PRO A 110 6.26 -10.99 -41.47
N ARG A 111 6.68 -12.22 -41.79
CA ARG A 111 8.10 -12.62 -41.73
C ARG A 111 8.98 -11.79 -42.66
N LEU A 112 8.50 -11.49 -43.87
CA LEU A 112 9.22 -10.65 -44.83
C LEU A 112 9.40 -9.23 -44.32
N TRP A 113 8.38 -8.68 -43.64
CA TRP A 113 8.48 -7.37 -42.99
C TRP A 113 9.47 -7.37 -41.84
N LEU A 114 9.48 -8.40 -40.97
CA LEU A 114 10.45 -8.51 -39.87
C LEU A 114 11.88 -8.58 -40.41
N ASP A 115 12.10 -9.42 -41.42
CA ASP A 115 13.39 -9.56 -42.10
C ASP A 115 13.89 -8.26 -42.70
N TYR A 116 12.99 -7.53 -43.38
CA TYR A 116 13.33 -6.26 -44.00
C TYR A 116 13.62 -5.18 -42.97
N CYS A 117 12.79 -5.09 -41.92
CA CYS A 117 13.00 -4.12 -40.85
C CYS A 117 14.29 -4.37 -40.09
N GLN A 118 14.65 -5.64 -39.80
CA GLN A 118 15.95 -5.97 -39.20
C GLN A 118 17.10 -5.56 -40.11
N PHE A 119 17.02 -5.87 -41.40
CA PHE A 119 18.05 -5.50 -42.36
C PHE A 119 18.24 -3.98 -42.48
N LEU A 120 17.16 -3.20 -42.36
CA LEU A 120 17.22 -1.73 -42.35
C LEU A 120 17.73 -1.17 -41.01
N MET A 121 17.45 -1.84 -39.88
CA MET A 121 18.05 -1.49 -38.59
C MET A 121 19.57 -1.64 -38.64
N ASP A 122 20.08 -2.73 -39.24
CA ASP A 122 21.51 -2.97 -39.41
C ASP A 122 22.20 -1.92 -40.32
N GLN A 123 21.44 -1.29 -41.23
CA GLN A 123 21.93 -0.21 -42.10
C GLN A 123 21.96 1.17 -41.43
N GLY A 124 21.33 1.36 -40.26
CA GLY A 124 21.27 2.65 -39.57
C GLY A 124 20.45 3.75 -40.26
N ARG A 125 19.67 3.45 -41.31
CA ARG A 125 18.85 4.45 -42.03
C ARG A 125 17.53 4.75 -41.29
N VAL A 126 17.61 5.54 -40.23
CA VAL A 126 16.51 5.79 -39.26
C VAL A 126 15.17 6.22 -39.90
N THR A 127 15.18 7.19 -40.83
CA THR A 127 13.96 7.73 -41.44
C THR A 127 13.27 6.72 -42.35
N HIS A 128 14.06 5.96 -43.10
CA HIS A 128 13.57 4.90 -43.98
C HIS A 128 13.00 3.75 -43.15
N THR A 129 13.74 3.28 -42.14
CA THR A 129 13.31 2.24 -41.19
C THR A 129 11.99 2.60 -40.51
N ARG A 130 11.81 3.86 -40.08
CA ARG A 130 10.55 4.33 -39.49
C ARG A 130 9.38 4.23 -40.49
N ARG A 131 9.56 4.73 -41.72
CA ARG A 131 8.52 4.70 -42.76
C ARG A 131 8.14 3.27 -43.13
N THR A 132 9.11 2.35 -43.15
CA THR A 132 8.86 0.94 -43.44
C THR A 132 8.12 0.24 -42.31
N PHE A 133 8.42 0.54 -41.04
CA PHE A 133 7.62 0.07 -39.91
C PHE A 133 6.17 0.61 -39.98
N ASP A 134 5.99 1.90 -40.29
CA ASP A 134 4.66 2.51 -40.46
C ASP A 134 3.87 1.89 -41.63
N ARG A 135 4.56 1.46 -42.69
CA ARG A 135 3.97 0.75 -43.82
C ARG A 135 3.62 -0.69 -43.47
N ALA A 136 4.49 -1.39 -42.73
CA ALA A 136 4.25 -2.75 -42.26
C ALA A 136 2.98 -2.81 -41.37
N LEU A 137 2.83 -1.87 -40.44
CA LEU A 137 1.65 -1.77 -39.57
C LEU A 137 0.36 -1.41 -40.33
N ARG A 138 0.47 -0.73 -41.48
CA ARG A 138 -0.69 -0.46 -42.37
C ARG A 138 -1.06 -1.66 -43.23
N ALA A 139 -0.07 -2.41 -43.70
CA ALA A 139 -0.27 -3.54 -44.60
C ALA A 139 -0.76 -4.81 -43.89
N LEU A 140 -0.43 -4.97 -42.60
CA LEU A 140 -0.71 -6.19 -41.85
C LEU A 140 -1.96 -6.07 -40.96
N PRO A 141 -2.74 -7.15 -40.81
CA PRO A 141 -3.86 -7.19 -39.88
C PRO A 141 -3.41 -6.99 -38.43
N ILE A 142 -4.31 -6.45 -37.62
CA ILE A 142 -4.10 -6.16 -36.19
C ILE A 142 -3.61 -7.37 -35.38
N THR A 143 -4.04 -8.60 -35.74
CA THR A 143 -3.64 -9.85 -35.09
C THR A 143 -2.14 -10.14 -35.20
N GLN A 144 -1.46 -9.58 -36.20
CA GLN A 144 -0.03 -9.80 -36.44
C GLN A 144 0.85 -8.66 -35.90
N HIS A 145 0.24 -7.59 -35.39
CA HIS A 145 0.97 -6.42 -34.87
C HIS A 145 1.84 -6.79 -33.67
N SER A 146 1.42 -7.77 -32.85
CA SER A 146 2.20 -8.30 -31.71
C SER A 146 3.61 -8.78 -32.09
N ARG A 147 3.84 -9.18 -33.34
CA ARG A 147 5.16 -9.66 -33.81
C ARG A 147 6.08 -8.53 -34.25
N ILE A 148 5.53 -7.39 -34.69
CA ILE A 148 6.31 -6.26 -35.22
C ILE A 148 6.66 -5.29 -34.10
N TRP A 149 5.74 -5.05 -33.17
CA TRP A 149 5.94 -4.10 -32.08
C TRP A 149 7.23 -4.35 -31.29
N PRO A 150 7.60 -5.58 -30.87
CA PRO A 150 8.85 -5.81 -30.15
C PRO A 150 10.10 -5.35 -30.91
N LEU A 151 10.16 -5.56 -32.23
CA LEU A 151 11.27 -5.09 -33.06
C LEU A 151 11.23 -3.56 -33.22
N TYR A 152 10.05 -2.98 -33.37
CA TYR A 152 9.90 -1.54 -33.47
C TYR A 152 10.27 -0.83 -32.17
N LEU A 153 9.88 -1.36 -31.01
CA LEU A 153 10.28 -0.84 -29.70
C LEU A 153 11.79 -0.94 -29.49
N ARG A 154 12.42 -2.05 -29.89
CA ARG A 154 13.89 -2.18 -29.86
C ARG A 154 14.58 -1.12 -30.71
N PHE A 155 14.05 -0.84 -31.90
CA PHE A 155 14.55 0.23 -32.76
C PHE A 155 14.38 1.63 -32.14
N LEU A 156 13.26 1.88 -31.46
CA LEU A 156 13.00 3.15 -30.77
C LEU A 156 13.89 3.34 -29.54
N ARG A 157 14.28 2.26 -28.85
CA ARG A 157 15.24 2.30 -27.73
C ARG A 157 16.68 2.52 -28.18
N SER A 158 17.05 2.04 -29.37
CA SER A 158 18.44 2.14 -29.86
C SER A 158 18.82 3.50 -30.42
N HIS A 159 17.86 4.40 -30.67
CA HIS A 159 18.10 5.73 -31.22
C HIS A 159 17.61 6.82 -30.27
N PRO A 160 18.39 7.89 -30.04
CA PRO A 160 18.02 9.00 -29.15
C PRO A 160 17.05 9.98 -29.86
N LEU A 161 15.87 9.49 -30.27
CA LEU A 161 14.81 10.31 -30.87
C LEU A 161 13.52 10.27 -30.03
N PRO A 162 13.46 11.06 -28.94
CA PRO A 162 12.43 10.96 -27.93
C PRO A 162 11.01 11.24 -28.47
N GLU A 163 10.83 12.23 -29.34
CA GLU A 163 9.51 12.56 -29.89
C GLU A 163 8.93 11.46 -30.78
N THR A 164 9.79 10.83 -31.59
CA THR A 164 9.37 9.75 -32.49
C THR A 164 9.03 8.50 -31.69
N ALA A 165 9.83 8.19 -30.67
CA ALA A 165 9.55 7.09 -29.78
C ALA A 165 8.25 7.30 -29.02
N VAL A 166 8.03 8.47 -28.43
CA VAL A 166 6.79 8.85 -27.75
C VAL A 166 5.56 8.68 -28.66
N ARG A 167 5.62 9.14 -29.91
CA ARG A 167 4.52 8.93 -30.87
C ARG A 167 4.31 7.45 -31.20
N GLY A 168 5.40 6.68 -31.35
CA GLY A 168 5.35 5.24 -31.57
C GLY A 168 4.69 4.50 -30.41
N TYR A 169 5.11 4.77 -29.18
CA TYR A 169 4.51 4.20 -27.97
C TYR A 169 3.06 4.64 -27.77
N ARG A 170 2.70 5.92 -28.00
CA ARG A 170 1.28 6.37 -27.95
C ARG A 170 0.40 5.58 -28.92
N ARG A 171 0.91 5.23 -30.11
CA ARG A 171 0.18 4.39 -31.07
C ARG A 171 0.10 2.93 -30.60
N PHE A 172 1.16 2.40 -29.99
CA PHE A 172 1.17 1.07 -29.41
C PHE A 172 0.14 0.92 -28.28
N LEU A 173 0.02 1.93 -27.41
CA LEU A 173 -0.92 1.91 -26.28
C LEU A 173 -2.39 1.92 -26.68
N LYS A 174 -2.73 2.44 -27.87
CA LYS A 174 -4.10 2.33 -28.41
C LYS A 174 -4.50 0.88 -28.71
N LEU A 175 -3.53 0.01 -28.94
CA LEU A 175 -3.72 -1.39 -29.33
C LEU A 175 -3.58 -2.33 -28.12
N SER A 176 -2.61 -2.07 -27.26
CA SER A 176 -2.38 -2.83 -26.03
C SER A 176 -2.23 -1.89 -24.84
N PRO A 177 -3.34 -1.55 -24.16
CA PRO A 177 -3.29 -0.80 -22.90
C PRO A 177 -2.41 -1.49 -21.86
N GLU A 178 -2.43 -2.83 -21.83
CA GLU A 178 -1.69 -3.70 -20.91
C GLU A 178 -0.15 -3.51 -20.91
N SER A 179 0.42 -2.93 -21.95
CA SER A 179 1.87 -2.67 -22.06
C SER A 179 2.24 -1.21 -21.72
N ALA A 180 1.37 -0.51 -20.98
CA ALA A 180 1.64 0.83 -20.48
C ALA A 180 2.92 0.91 -19.63
N GLU A 181 3.22 -0.15 -18.88
CA GLU A 181 4.42 -0.22 -18.03
C GLU A 181 5.72 -0.12 -18.83
N GLU A 182 5.83 -0.81 -19.98
CA GLU A 182 7.02 -0.75 -20.84
C GLU A 182 7.25 0.65 -21.42
N TYR A 183 6.17 1.41 -21.62
CA TYR A 183 6.26 2.81 -22.04
C TYR A 183 6.68 3.71 -20.89
N ILE A 184 6.14 3.48 -19.68
CA ILE A 184 6.52 4.24 -18.48
C ILE A 184 8.02 4.03 -18.18
N GLU A 185 8.52 2.80 -18.27
CA GLU A 185 9.95 2.49 -18.09
C GLU A 185 10.81 3.22 -19.13
N TYR A 186 10.38 3.24 -20.39
CA TYR A 186 11.07 3.99 -21.44
C TYR A 186 11.05 5.51 -21.19
N LEU A 187 9.95 6.05 -20.67
CA LEU A 187 9.87 7.47 -20.32
C LEU A 187 10.76 7.82 -19.12
N LYS A 188 10.85 6.94 -18.11
CA LYS A 188 11.80 7.06 -17.00
C LYS A 188 13.24 7.08 -17.51
N SER A 189 13.59 6.18 -18.45
CA SER A 189 14.94 6.15 -19.05
C SER A 189 15.25 7.37 -19.94
N SER A 190 14.22 8.03 -20.46
CA SER A 190 14.35 9.19 -21.36
C SER A 190 14.24 10.53 -20.61
N ASP A 191 14.22 10.51 -19.28
CA ASP A 191 14.08 11.67 -18.37
C ASP A 191 12.83 12.56 -18.64
N ARG A 192 11.78 12.01 -19.26
CA ARG A 192 10.50 12.70 -19.49
C ARG A 192 9.48 12.30 -18.44
N LEU A 193 9.77 12.71 -17.21
CA LEU A 193 9.05 12.26 -16.02
C LEU A 193 7.59 12.74 -15.96
N ASP A 194 7.27 13.89 -16.54
CA ASP A 194 5.89 14.42 -16.60
C ASP A 194 4.94 13.53 -17.39
N GLU A 195 5.38 13.13 -18.60
CA GLU A 195 4.57 12.22 -19.41
C GLU A 195 4.50 10.83 -18.75
N ALA A 196 5.54 10.43 -18.01
CA ALA A 196 5.51 9.18 -17.26
C ALA A 196 4.48 9.25 -16.11
N ALA A 197 4.48 10.34 -15.35
CA ALA A 197 3.55 10.58 -14.23
C ALA A 197 2.11 10.66 -14.72
N GLN A 198 1.83 11.38 -15.82
CA GLN A 198 0.47 11.47 -16.39
C GLN A 198 -0.05 10.10 -16.84
N ARG A 199 0.82 9.30 -17.46
CA ARG A 199 0.46 7.96 -17.93
C ARG A 199 0.27 6.99 -16.77
N LEU A 200 1.14 7.02 -15.77
CA LEU A 200 0.97 6.28 -14.53
C LEU A 200 -0.33 6.67 -13.83
N ALA A 201 -0.66 7.97 -13.73
CA ALA A 201 -1.91 8.44 -13.13
C ALA A 201 -3.15 7.97 -13.91
N THR A 202 -3.08 7.91 -15.24
CA THR A 202 -4.17 7.35 -16.07
C THR A 202 -4.33 5.85 -15.80
N VAL A 203 -3.23 5.10 -15.83
CA VAL A 203 -3.20 3.64 -15.60
C VAL A 203 -3.70 3.28 -14.20
N VAL A 204 -3.32 4.06 -13.20
CA VAL A 204 -3.73 3.90 -11.80
C VAL A 204 -5.22 4.19 -11.58
N ASN A 205 -5.78 5.16 -12.31
CA ASN A 205 -7.21 5.50 -12.22
C ASN A 205 -8.10 4.51 -12.98
N ASP A 206 -7.53 3.72 -13.90
CA ASP A 206 -8.27 2.69 -14.62
C ASP A 206 -8.37 1.40 -13.78
N GLU A 207 -9.52 1.20 -13.12
CA GLU A 207 -9.80 0.00 -12.29
C GLU A 207 -9.77 -1.34 -13.08
N ARG A 208 -9.84 -1.27 -14.41
CA ARG A 208 -9.79 -2.42 -15.31
C ARG A 208 -8.37 -2.80 -15.75
N PHE A 209 -7.37 -2.01 -15.39
CA PHE A 209 -6.01 -2.27 -15.78
C PHE A 209 -5.42 -3.44 -15.00
N VAL A 210 -5.01 -4.49 -15.71
CA VAL A 210 -4.26 -5.61 -15.14
C VAL A 210 -2.85 -5.56 -15.70
N SER A 211 -1.89 -5.36 -14.81
CA SER A 211 -0.46 -5.37 -15.11
C SER A 211 -0.01 -6.69 -15.73
N LYS A 212 0.68 -6.63 -16.88
CA LYS A 212 1.38 -7.81 -17.45
C LYS A 212 2.49 -8.33 -16.55
N ALA A 213 3.11 -7.45 -15.76
CA ALA A 213 4.14 -7.80 -14.79
C ALA A 213 3.57 -8.35 -13.48
N GLY A 214 2.24 -8.46 -13.34
CA GLY A 214 1.59 -8.91 -12.10
C GLY A 214 1.71 -7.92 -10.93
N LYS A 215 2.10 -6.66 -11.20
CA LYS A 215 2.15 -5.61 -10.18
C LYS A 215 0.75 -5.33 -9.64
N SER A 216 0.65 -5.12 -8.33
CA SER A 216 -0.62 -4.70 -7.73
C SER A 216 -0.89 -3.23 -8.04
N ASN A 217 -2.16 -2.83 -8.06
CA ASN A 217 -2.53 -1.41 -8.24
C ASN A 217 -1.82 -0.53 -7.19
N TYR A 218 -1.71 -1.00 -5.94
CA TYR A 218 -0.96 -0.32 -4.88
C TYR A 218 0.54 -0.13 -5.21
N GLN A 219 1.20 -1.11 -5.83
CA GLN A 219 2.60 -0.96 -6.24
C GLN A 219 2.76 0.09 -7.35
N LEU A 220 1.86 0.13 -8.33
CA LEU A 220 1.84 1.18 -9.35
C LEU A 220 1.59 2.55 -8.73
N TRP A 221 0.74 2.60 -7.70
CA TRP A 221 0.47 3.79 -6.92
C TRP A 221 1.70 4.31 -6.20
N HIS A 222 2.41 3.40 -5.53
CA HIS A 222 3.66 3.71 -4.85
C HIS A 222 4.74 4.17 -5.83
N GLU A 223 4.86 3.51 -6.99
CA GLU A 223 5.80 3.93 -8.04
C GLU A 223 5.47 5.32 -8.61
N LEU A 224 4.18 5.67 -8.67
CA LEU A 224 3.74 7.01 -9.05
C LEU A 224 4.13 8.03 -7.97
N CYS A 225 3.84 7.74 -6.70
CA CYS A 225 4.20 8.60 -5.57
C CYS A 225 5.71 8.80 -5.46
N ASP A 226 6.52 7.76 -5.61
CA ASP A 226 7.99 7.85 -5.58
C ASP A 226 8.52 8.70 -6.75
N LEU A 227 7.96 8.52 -7.95
CA LEU A 227 8.41 9.28 -9.12
C LEU A 227 8.10 10.77 -8.97
N ILE A 228 6.93 11.08 -8.41
CA ILE A 228 6.51 12.46 -8.13
C ILE A 228 7.34 13.05 -6.98
N SER A 229 7.51 12.32 -5.88
CA SER A 229 8.22 12.82 -4.70
C SER A 229 9.69 13.09 -4.97
N GLN A 230 10.34 12.28 -5.82
CA GLN A 230 11.75 12.47 -6.16
C GLN A 230 12.02 13.62 -7.12
N ASN A 231 11.03 14.04 -7.93
CA ASN A 231 11.22 15.02 -9.00
C ASN A 231 10.15 16.14 -9.04
N PRO A 232 10.03 16.98 -7.99
CA PRO A 232 9.03 18.06 -7.98
C PRO A 232 9.20 19.10 -9.08
N ASP A 233 10.44 19.42 -9.45
CA ASP A 233 10.73 20.50 -10.42
C ASP A 233 10.30 20.15 -11.85
N LYS A 234 10.34 18.84 -12.16
CA LYS A 234 10.00 18.32 -13.48
C LYS A 234 8.49 18.22 -13.60
N VAL A 235 7.80 17.60 -12.63
CA VAL A 235 6.36 17.31 -12.70
C VAL A 235 5.49 18.54 -12.38
N GLN A 236 5.29 19.41 -13.37
CA GLN A 236 4.44 20.61 -13.22
C GLN A 236 2.98 20.39 -13.64
N SER A 237 2.71 19.33 -14.39
CA SER A 237 1.44 19.13 -15.08
C SER A 237 0.34 18.44 -14.25
N LEU A 238 0.65 18.01 -13.02
CA LEU A 238 -0.26 17.27 -12.15
C LEU A 238 -0.37 17.96 -10.80
N ASN A 239 -1.59 18.09 -10.28
CA ASN A 239 -1.82 18.46 -8.89
C ASN A 239 -1.44 17.29 -7.98
N VAL A 240 -0.18 17.26 -7.57
CA VAL A 240 0.43 16.21 -6.75
C VAL A 240 -0.37 15.98 -5.45
N ASP A 241 -0.77 17.07 -4.79
CA ASP A 241 -1.54 17.01 -3.54
C ASP A 241 -2.88 16.28 -3.72
N ALA A 242 -3.64 16.61 -4.78
CA ALA A 242 -4.92 15.98 -5.06
C ALA A 242 -4.78 14.49 -5.41
N ILE A 243 -3.69 14.11 -6.11
CA ILE A 243 -3.41 12.72 -6.45
C ILE A 243 -3.04 11.95 -5.18
N ILE A 244 -2.10 12.46 -4.38
CA ILE A 244 -1.64 11.74 -3.20
C ILE A 244 -2.76 11.63 -2.15
N ARG A 245 -3.58 12.68 -1.97
CA ARG A 245 -4.80 12.62 -1.14
C ARG A 245 -5.83 11.65 -1.71
N GLY A 246 -5.96 11.57 -3.03
CA GLY A 246 -6.82 10.60 -3.70
C GLY A 246 -6.49 9.15 -3.33
N GLY A 247 -5.20 8.76 -3.27
CA GLY A 247 -4.86 7.39 -2.84
C GLY A 247 -4.83 7.17 -1.35
N LEU A 248 -4.64 8.20 -0.52
CA LEU A 248 -4.89 8.09 0.91
C LEU A 248 -6.34 7.69 1.21
N THR A 249 -7.30 8.12 0.38
CA THR A 249 -8.71 7.66 0.51
C THR A 249 -8.97 6.26 -0.04
N ARG A 250 -8.21 5.82 -1.05
CA ARG A 250 -8.42 4.53 -1.73
C ARG A 250 -7.66 3.37 -1.08
N PHE A 251 -6.50 3.62 -0.47
CA PHE A 251 -5.64 2.60 0.11
C PHE A 251 -5.49 2.84 1.62
N THR A 252 -6.22 2.06 2.41
CA THR A 252 -6.18 2.13 3.88
C THR A 252 -4.95 1.43 4.48
N ASP A 253 -4.25 0.59 3.71
CA ASP A 253 -3.43 -0.47 4.29
C ASP A 253 -1.94 -0.14 4.46
N GLN A 254 -1.45 1.02 4.01
CA GLN A 254 -0.07 1.50 4.24
C GLN A 254 0.01 3.04 4.11
N LEU A 255 -0.78 3.74 4.92
CA LEU A 255 -0.88 5.20 4.84
C LEU A 255 0.45 5.90 5.16
N GLY A 256 1.31 5.29 5.99
CA GLY A 256 2.56 5.92 6.45
C GLY A 256 3.50 6.27 5.30
N LYS A 257 3.70 5.34 4.35
CA LYS A 257 4.56 5.58 3.17
C LYS A 257 4.03 6.68 2.26
N LEU A 258 2.71 6.73 2.07
CA LEU A 258 2.08 7.73 1.22
C LEU A 258 2.21 9.13 1.83
N TRP A 259 1.99 9.26 3.14
CA TRP A 259 2.21 10.50 3.87
C TRP A 259 3.67 10.96 3.82
N CYS A 260 4.64 10.05 4.01
CA CYS A 260 6.05 10.36 3.83
C CYS A 260 6.35 10.85 2.42
N SER A 261 5.82 10.21 1.37
CA SER A 261 6.04 10.64 -0.02
C SER A 261 5.44 12.01 -0.33
N LEU A 262 4.29 12.37 0.27
CA LEU A 262 3.70 13.70 0.15
C LEU A 262 4.55 14.75 0.86
N ALA A 263 5.03 14.43 2.06
CA ALA A 263 5.91 15.33 2.79
C ALA A 263 7.24 15.54 2.06
N ASP A 264 7.86 14.47 1.56
CA ASP A 264 9.09 14.52 0.75
C ASP A 264 8.93 15.41 -0.49
N TYR A 265 7.76 15.37 -1.14
CA TYR A 265 7.45 16.26 -2.25
C TYR A 265 7.49 17.74 -1.83
N TYR A 266 6.87 18.10 -0.71
CA TYR A 266 6.88 19.48 -0.21
C TYR A 266 8.25 19.92 0.31
N ILE A 267 9.02 19.02 0.92
CA ILE A 267 10.39 19.26 1.38
C ILE A 267 11.28 19.61 0.18
N ARG A 268 11.24 18.79 -0.88
CA ARG A 268 12.02 19.04 -2.09
C ARG A 268 11.55 20.25 -2.89
N SER A 269 10.26 20.58 -2.81
CA SER A 269 9.70 21.82 -3.39
C SER A 269 10.05 23.09 -2.58
N GLY A 270 10.81 22.97 -1.48
CA GLY A 270 11.21 24.09 -0.61
C GLY A 270 10.10 24.66 0.28
N HIS A 271 8.92 24.01 0.33
CA HIS A 271 7.77 24.45 1.12
C HIS A 271 7.72 23.74 2.48
N PHE A 272 8.64 24.09 3.37
CA PHE A 272 8.82 23.42 4.66
C PHE A 272 7.61 23.49 5.60
N GLU A 273 6.92 24.63 5.68
CA GLU A 273 5.73 24.76 6.55
C GLU A 273 4.59 23.85 6.08
N LYS A 274 4.38 23.72 4.76
CA LYS A 274 3.38 22.79 4.21
C LYS A 274 3.74 21.33 4.49
N ALA A 275 5.03 20.99 4.44
CA ALA A 275 5.49 19.65 4.81
C ALA A 275 5.18 19.34 6.30
N ARG A 276 5.35 20.32 7.19
CA ARG A 276 4.95 20.21 8.61
C ARG A 276 3.45 20.03 8.77
N ASP A 277 2.64 20.82 8.08
CA ASP A 277 1.18 20.68 8.10
C ASP A 277 0.74 19.28 7.68
N VAL A 278 1.39 18.73 6.65
CA VAL A 278 1.16 17.36 6.17
C VAL A 278 1.55 16.32 7.22
N TYR A 279 2.69 16.47 7.91
CA TYR A 279 3.08 15.58 9.00
C TYR A 279 2.11 15.65 10.19
N GLU A 280 1.65 16.84 10.56
CA GLU A 280 0.65 17.04 11.61
C GLU A 280 -0.71 16.43 11.25
N GLU A 281 -1.14 16.58 10.00
CA GLU A 281 -2.35 15.93 9.47
C GLU A 281 -2.21 14.40 9.48
N ALA A 282 -1.05 13.88 9.07
CA ALA A 282 -0.73 12.46 9.09
C ALA A 282 -0.80 11.89 10.52
N ILE A 283 -0.19 12.56 11.50
CA ILE A 283 -0.22 12.14 12.91
C ILE A 283 -1.66 12.09 13.47
N ARG A 284 -2.56 12.97 13.01
CA ARG A 284 -3.97 12.97 13.45
C ARG A 284 -4.79 11.86 12.80
N THR A 285 -4.51 11.56 11.53
CA THR A 285 -5.30 10.62 10.71
C THR A 285 -4.84 9.17 10.83
N VAL A 286 -3.57 8.92 11.15
CA VAL A 286 -3.01 7.57 11.21
C VAL A 286 -3.64 6.75 12.34
N MET A 287 -4.12 5.57 11.96
CA MET A 287 -4.70 4.57 12.86
C MET A 287 -3.70 3.50 13.28
N THR A 288 -2.69 3.14 12.48
CA THR A 288 -1.76 2.06 12.83
C THR A 288 -0.52 2.57 13.57
N VAL A 289 0.00 1.80 14.53
CA VAL A 289 1.24 2.15 15.25
C VAL A 289 2.43 2.16 14.30
N ARG A 290 2.47 1.22 13.34
CA ARG A 290 3.54 1.11 12.36
C ARG A 290 3.63 2.35 11.47
N ASP A 291 2.50 2.77 10.90
CA ASP A 291 2.45 3.98 10.08
C ASP A 291 2.77 5.21 10.91
N PHE A 292 2.33 5.26 12.18
CA PHE A 292 2.65 6.37 13.08
C PHE A 292 4.14 6.46 13.35
N THR A 293 4.80 5.33 13.68
CA THR A 293 6.25 5.31 13.89
C THR A 293 6.99 5.74 12.64
N GLN A 294 6.58 5.26 11.46
CA GLN A 294 7.22 5.65 10.21
C GLN A 294 7.10 7.16 9.93
N VAL A 295 5.88 7.71 10.04
CA VAL A 295 5.63 9.15 9.83
C VAL A 295 6.36 9.98 10.89
N PHE A 296 6.31 9.57 12.16
CA PHE A 296 6.95 10.29 13.25
C PHE A 296 8.47 10.29 13.12
N ASP A 297 9.08 9.15 12.79
CA ASP A 297 10.54 9.07 12.62
C ASP A 297 10.97 9.88 11.39
N SER A 298 10.20 9.89 10.29
CA SER A 298 10.47 10.78 9.16
C SER A 298 10.29 12.27 9.50
N TYR A 299 9.32 12.62 10.35
CA TYR A 299 9.10 13.99 10.78
C TYR A 299 10.23 14.47 11.71
N ALA A 300 10.68 13.60 12.63
CA ALA A 300 11.82 13.88 13.49
C ALA A 300 13.11 14.07 12.68
N GLN A 301 13.40 13.17 11.73
CA GLN A 301 14.54 13.30 10.81
C GLN A 301 14.48 14.59 9.99
N PHE A 302 13.28 14.98 9.55
CA PHE A 302 13.08 16.25 8.84
C PHE A 302 13.45 17.44 9.72
N GLU A 303 12.90 17.57 10.93
CA GLU A 303 13.23 18.69 11.83
C GLU A 303 14.71 18.66 12.23
N GLU A 304 15.30 17.49 12.49
CA GLU A 304 16.75 17.35 12.73
C GLU A 304 17.58 17.84 11.54
N SER A 305 17.23 17.44 10.31
CA SER A 305 17.93 17.88 9.11
C SER A 305 17.82 19.39 8.88
N MET A 306 16.67 19.98 9.21
CA MET A 306 16.43 21.41 9.10
C MET A 306 17.22 22.21 10.15
N ILE A 307 17.34 21.69 11.37
CA ILE A 307 18.16 22.27 12.43
C ILE A 307 19.64 22.16 12.04
N ALA A 308 20.10 21.00 11.58
CA ALA A 308 21.48 20.77 11.15
C ALA A 308 21.87 21.69 9.98
N ALA A 309 21.04 21.77 8.94
CA ALA A 309 21.27 22.66 7.81
C ALA A 309 21.32 24.14 8.24
N LYS A 310 20.44 24.55 9.17
CA LYS A 310 20.46 25.91 9.71
C LYS A 310 21.70 26.20 10.55
N MET A 311 22.13 25.25 11.39
CA MET A 311 23.37 25.36 12.17
C MET A 311 24.61 25.49 11.27
N GLU A 312 24.65 24.75 10.16
CA GLU A 312 25.73 24.83 9.17
C GLU A 312 25.73 26.20 8.49
N THR A 313 24.58 26.69 8.01
CA THR A 313 24.48 28.03 7.40
C THR A 313 24.86 29.15 8.36
N ALA A 314 24.47 29.06 9.63
CA ALA A 314 24.82 30.04 10.65
C ALA A 314 26.33 30.01 11.00
N SER A 315 26.97 28.84 10.86
CA SER A 315 28.42 28.71 11.02
C SER A 315 29.20 29.28 9.83
N GLU A 316 28.65 29.23 8.61
CA GLU A 316 29.32 29.68 7.39
C GLU A 316 29.12 31.19 7.12
N LEU A 317 27.93 31.71 7.35
CA LEU A 317 27.54 33.10 7.00
C LEU A 317 27.72 34.09 8.17
N GLY A 318 28.03 33.60 9.37
CA GLY A 318 28.04 34.39 10.60
C GLY A 318 26.64 34.46 11.24
N ARG A 319 26.59 34.49 12.58
CA ARG A 319 25.32 34.53 13.32
C ARG A 319 24.72 35.94 13.25
N GLU A 320 23.63 36.08 12.52
CA GLU A 320 22.72 37.21 12.68
C GLU A 320 21.74 36.88 13.84
N GLU A 321 21.37 37.88 14.66
CA GLU A 321 20.47 37.66 15.82
C GLU A 321 19.12 37.04 15.40
N ASP A 322 18.65 37.33 14.18
CA ASP A 322 17.42 36.76 13.62
C ASP A 322 17.53 35.25 13.31
N ASP A 323 18.72 34.76 12.90
CA ASP A 323 18.96 33.34 12.66
C ASP A 323 19.07 32.53 13.96
N ASP A 324 19.59 33.15 15.04
CA ASP A 324 19.62 32.55 16.38
C ASP A 324 18.20 32.39 16.96
N VAL A 325 17.31 33.37 16.74
CA VAL A 325 15.90 33.28 17.16
C VAL A 325 15.13 32.20 16.37
N ASP A 326 15.34 32.08 15.05
CA ASP A 326 14.73 31.01 14.24
C ASP A 326 15.24 29.62 14.67
N LEU A 327 16.52 29.51 15.02
CA LEU A 327 17.11 28.27 15.52
C LEU A 327 16.53 27.87 16.89
N GLU A 328 16.43 28.81 17.84
CA GLU A 328 15.81 28.57 19.14
C GLU A 328 14.33 28.16 18.99
N LEU A 329 13.58 28.82 18.10
CA LEU A 329 12.20 28.46 17.82
C LEU A 329 12.08 27.02 17.28
N ARG A 330 13.00 26.60 16.39
CA ARG A 330 13.02 25.24 15.85
C ARG A 330 13.41 24.20 16.89
N LEU A 331 14.40 24.49 17.74
CA LEU A 331 14.78 23.62 18.85
C LEU A 331 13.63 23.45 19.84
N ALA A 332 12.98 24.54 20.25
CA ALA A 332 11.82 24.50 21.13
C ALA A 332 10.66 23.69 20.53
N ARG A 333 10.43 23.80 19.21
CA ARG A 333 9.42 22.98 18.51
C ARG A 333 9.80 21.51 18.47
N PHE A 334 11.06 21.18 18.20
CA PHE A 334 11.54 19.81 18.20
C PHE A 334 11.44 19.16 19.58
N GLU A 335 11.82 19.89 20.63
CA GLU A 335 11.64 19.44 22.02
C GLU A 335 10.17 19.19 22.35
N GLN A 336 9.26 20.07 21.90
CA GLN A 336 7.82 19.84 22.05
C GLN A 336 7.35 18.61 21.27
N LEU A 337 7.85 18.37 20.07
CA LEU A 337 7.50 17.20 19.27
C LEU A 337 7.93 15.90 19.96
N ILE A 338 9.18 15.84 20.42
CA ILE A 338 9.72 14.69 21.15
C ILE A 338 8.98 14.47 22.46
N GLY A 339 8.69 15.55 23.21
CA GLY A 339 7.90 15.48 24.44
C GLY A 339 6.46 15.00 24.20
N ARG A 340 5.89 15.25 23.02
CA ARG A 340 4.56 14.78 22.63
C ARG A 340 4.52 13.34 22.13
N ARG A 341 5.65 12.71 21.79
CA ARG A 341 5.70 11.34 21.24
C ARG A 341 4.88 10.32 22.05
N PRO A 342 5.00 10.24 23.40
CA PRO A 342 4.24 9.27 24.18
C PRO A 342 2.73 9.54 24.15
N LEU A 343 2.32 10.82 24.17
CA LEU A 343 0.91 11.24 24.10
C LEU A 343 0.31 10.92 22.73
N LEU A 344 1.05 11.19 21.66
CA LEU A 344 0.61 10.91 20.30
C LEU A 344 0.50 9.41 20.04
N LEU A 345 1.47 8.62 20.50
CA LEU A 345 1.42 7.15 20.40
C LEU A 345 0.20 6.59 21.15
N ASN A 346 -0.04 7.07 22.37
CA ASN A 346 -1.22 6.67 23.13
C ASN A 346 -2.53 7.07 22.42
N SER A 347 -2.57 8.25 21.80
CA SER A 347 -3.74 8.66 21.00
C SER A 347 -4.02 7.71 19.81
N VAL A 348 -2.97 7.20 19.15
CA VAL A 348 -3.10 6.22 18.06
C VAL A 348 -3.65 4.90 18.60
N LEU A 349 -3.15 4.43 19.75
CA LEU A 349 -3.64 3.20 20.38
C LEU A 349 -5.11 3.31 20.79
N LEU A 350 -5.52 4.47 21.34
CA LEU A 350 -6.92 4.76 21.67
C LEU A 350 -7.80 4.89 20.42
N ARG A 351 -7.28 5.36 19.28
CA ARG A 351 -8.00 5.35 18.00
C ARG A 351 -8.22 3.93 17.45
N GLN A 352 -7.28 3.02 17.66
CA GLN A 352 -7.46 1.61 17.29
C GLN A 352 -8.50 0.94 18.17
N ASN A 353 -8.38 1.11 19.48
CA ASN A 353 -9.25 0.46 20.47
C ASN A 353 -9.68 1.46 21.55
N PRO A 354 -10.78 2.20 21.32
CA PRO A 354 -11.28 3.19 22.30
C PRO A 354 -11.64 2.57 23.65
N HIS A 355 -11.96 1.27 23.69
CA HIS A 355 -12.40 0.59 24.90
C HIS A 355 -11.26 -0.05 25.71
N HIS A 356 -9.99 0.23 25.39
CA HIS A 356 -8.85 -0.34 26.10
C HIS A 356 -8.52 0.45 27.38
N VAL A 357 -8.97 -0.07 28.53
CA VAL A 357 -8.91 0.64 29.83
C VAL A 357 -7.49 0.96 30.28
N HIS A 358 -6.54 0.05 30.06
CA HIS A 358 -5.16 0.26 30.48
C HIS A 358 -4.44 1.38 29.69
N GLU A 359 -4.86 1.63 28.45
CA GLU A 359 -4.26 2.71 27.65
C GLU A 359 -4.78 4.08 28.09
N TRP A 360 -6.02 4.17 28.56
CA TRP A 360 -6.53 5.38 29.21
C TRP A 360 -5.78 5.70 30.51
N HIS A 361 -5.46 4.69 31.33
CA HIS A 361 -4.63 4.89 32.53
C HIS A 361 -3.23 5.38 32.20
N LYS A 362 -2.58 4.82 31.16
CA LYS A 362 -1.30 5.33 30.68
C LYS A 362 -1.40 6.78 30.21
N ARG A 363 -2.49 7.17 29.53
CA ARG A 363 -2.72 8.56 29.13
C ARG A 363 -2.74 9.50 30.32
N VAL A 364 -3.46 9.12 31.38
CA VAL A 364 -3.52 9.93 32.61
C VAL A 364 -2.14 10.04 33.26
N ALA A 365 -1.38 8.95 33.32
CA ALA A 365 -0.01 8.98 33.83
C ALA A 365 0.90 9.91 33.01
N LEU A 366 0.68 10.04 31.71
CA LEU A 366 1.42 10.96 30.84
C LEU A 366 1.03 12.44 31.02
N HIS A 367 -0.18 12.73 31.53
CA HIS A 367 -0.64 14.10 31.83
C HIS A 367 -0.31 14.56 33.26
N GLN A 368 0.55 13.83 34.00
CA GLN A 368 0.97 14.21 35.34
C GLN A 368 1.50 15.67 35.38
N GLY A 369 0.94 16.48 36.29
CA GLY A 369 1.24 17.91 36.43
C GLY A 369 0.23 18.87 35.76
N ARG A 370 -0.77 18.37 35.02
CA ARG A 370 -1.84 19.21 34.43
C ARG A 370 -3.25 18.72 34.83
N PRO A 371 -3.80 19.20 35.96
CA PRO A 371 -5.07 18.70 36.50
C PRO A 371 -6.27 18.81 35.53
N ARG A 372 -6.35 19.89 34.75
CA ARG A 372 -7.44 20.09 33.78
C ARG A 372 -7.44 19.07 32.64
N GLU A 373 -6.27 18.73 32.12
CA GLU A 373 -6.13 17.72 31.06
C GLU A 373 -6.46 16.32 31.58
N ILE A 374 -6.07 16.02 32.83
CA ILE A 374 -6.42 14.76 33.49
C ILE A 374 -7.95 14.62 33.61
N ILE A 375 -8.66 15.67 34.04
CA ILE A 375 -10.13 15.64 34.14
C ILE A 375 -10.77 15.42 32.76
N ASN A 376 -10.31 16.13 31.73
CA ASN A 376 -10.85 15.97 30.38
C ASN A 376 -10.61 14.55 29.86
N THR A 377 -9.42 13.99 30.05
CA THR A 377 -9.08 12.63 29.61
C THR A 377 -9.90 11.56 30.33
N TYR A 378 -10.13 11.68 31.64
CA TYR A 378 -11.04 10.79 32.35
C TYR A 378 -12.50 10.96 31.91
N THR A 379 -12.94 12.18 31.65
CA THR A 379 -14.30 12.45 31.16
C THR A 379 -14.52 11.83 29.77
N GLU A 380 -13.56 11.99 28.87
CA GLU A 380 -13.53 11.35 27.55
C GLU A 380 -13.50 9.82 27.68
N ALA A 381 -12.67 9.27 28.57
CA ALA A 381 -12.58 7.84 28.81
C ALA A 381 -13.94 7.26 29.26
N VAL A 382 -14.59 7.94 30.21
CA VAL A 382 -15.89 7.52 30.75
C VAL A 382 -17.00 7.56 29.68
N GLN A 383 -16.95 8.55 28.78
CA GLN A 383 -17.93 8.65 27.69
C GLN A 383 -17.69 7.64 26.56
N THR A 384 -16.44 7.23 26.34
CA THR A 384 -16.05 6.39 25.19
C THR A 384 -15.96 4.90 25.51
N VAL A 385 -15.75 4.52 26.77
CA VAL A 385 -15.60 3.12 27.18
C VAL A 385 -16.96 2.47 27.39
N ASP A 386 -17.36 1.61 26.44
CA ASP A 386 -18.50 0.72 26.60
C ASP A 386 -18.13 -0.43 27.58
N PRO A 387 -18.84 -0.60 28.71
CA PRO A 387 -18.52 -1.63 29.70
C PRO A 387 -18.62 -3.08 29.17
N PHE A 388 -19.36 -3.30 28.08
CA PHE A 388 -19.53 -4.63 27.47
C PHE A 388 -18.43 -5.01 26.48
N LYS A 389 -17.79 -4.03 25.84
CA LYS A 389 -16.72 -4.21 24.84
C LYS A 389 -15.33 -3.92 25.39
N ALA A 390 -15.26 -3.42 26.62
CA ALA A 390 -14.00 -3.05 27.26
C ALA A 390 -13.04 -4.24 27.40
N THR A 391 -11.79 -4.00 27.01
CA THR A 391 -10.66 -4.89 27.29
C THR A 391 -9.94 -4.36 28.53
N GLY A 392 -10.05 -5.11 29.62
CA GLY A 392 -9.58 -4.71 30.95
C GLY A 392 -10.73 -4.56 31.94
N LYS A 393 -10.44 -3.92 33.08
CA LYS A 393 -11.35 -3.74 34.22
C LYS A 393 -11.92 -2.32 34.24
N PRO A 394 -13.14 -2.04 33.73
CA PRO A 394 -13.66 -0.68 33.60
C PRO A 394 -13.84 0.05 34.93
N HIS A 395 -14.06 -0.69 36.02
CA HIS A 395 -14.17 -0.11 37.37
C HIS A 395 -12.91 0.65 37.79
N THR A 396 -11.73 0.22 37.32
CA THR A 396 -10.46 0.87 37.68
C THR A 396 -10.37 2.31 37.18
N LEU A 397 -11.01 2.63 36.05
CA LEU A 397 -11.09 3.98 35.49
C LEU A 397 -11.88 4.92 36.40
N TRP A 398 -13.05 4.45 36.87
CA TRP A 398 -13.90 5.20 37.80
C TRP A 398 -13.25 5.37 39.17
N VAL A 399 -12.58 4.33 39.69
CA VAL A 399 -11.86 4.39 40.97
C VAL A 399 -10.67 5.35 40.89
N ALA A 400 -9.88 5.28 39.82
CA ALA A 400 -8.75 6.20 39.63
C ALA A 400 -9.23 7.65 39.44
N PHE A 401 -10.37 7.86 38.78
CA PHE A 401 -10.98 9.19 38.66
C PHE A 401 -11.44 9.73 40.02
N ALA A 402 -12.06 8.90 40.86
CA ALA A 402 -12.45 9.28 42.21
C ALA A 402 -11.25 9.59 43.11
N LYS A 403 -10.20 8.76 43.07
CA LYS A 403 -8.94 8.99 43.81
C LYS A 403 -8.26 10.29 43.38
N PHE A 404 -8.31 10.64 42.10
CA PHE A 404 -7.78 11.91 41.61
C PHE A 404 -8.50 13.14 42.21
N TYR A 405 -9.83 13.09 42.38
CA TYR A 405 -10.57 14.17 43.06
C TYR A 405 -10.34 14.18 44.58
N GLU A 406 -10.15 13.00 45.17
CA GLU A 406 -9.78 12.84 46.58
C GLU A 406 -8.44 13.53 46.87
N ASP A 407 -7.41 13.28 46.04
CA ASP A 407 -6.08 13.89 46.17
C ASP A 407 -6.14 15.42 46.02
N ASN A 408 -7.06 15.94 45.21
CA ASN A 408 -7.27 17.38 45.02
C ASN A 408 -8.22 18.03 46.06
N GLY A 409 -8.72 17.25 47.04
CA GLY A 409 -9.59 17.74 48.11
C GLY A 409 -11.05 18.03 47.69
N GLN A 410 -11.47 17.64 46.49
CA GLN A 410 -12.82 17.86 45.96
C GLN A 410 -13.71 16.63 46.20
N LEU A 411 -14.23 16.52 47.42
CA LEU A 411 -14.92 15.31 47.90
C LEU A 411 -16.33 15.16 47.34
N ASP A 412 -17.05 16.27 47.16
CA ASP A 412 -18.41 16.23 46.64
C ASP A 412 -18.41 15.73 45.19
N ASP A 413 -17.42 16.16 44.41
CA ASP A 413 -17.22 15.69 43.03
C ASP A 413 -16.84 14.20 42.99
N ALA A 414 -15.95 13.75 43.89
CA ALA A 414 -15.62 12.33 44.03
C ALA A 414 -16.85 11.48 44.36
N ARG A 415 -17.73 11.94 45.26
CA ARG A 415 -19.00 11.26 45.59
C ARG A 415 -19.93 11.22 44.39
N ILE A 416 -20.08 12.32 43.66
CA ILE A 416 -20.90 12.37 42.44
C ILE A 416 -20.39 11.39 41.38
N ILE A 417 -19.07 11.26 41.23
CA ILE A 417 -18.45 10.36 40.26
C ILE A 417 -18.69 8.90 40.64
N LEU A 418 -18.52 8.56 41.91
CA LEU A 418 -18.79 7.23 42.42
C LEU A 418 -20.29 6.89 42.33
N GLU A 419 -21.18 7.82 42.64
CA GLU A 419 -22.62 7.64 42.43
C GLU A 419 -22.96 7.42 40.96
N LYS A 420 -22.32 8.14 40.03
CA LYS A 420 -22.45 7.89 38.59
C LYS A 420 -21.92 6.50 38.23
N ALA A 421 -20.79 6.08 38.77
CA ALA A 421 -20.19 4.76 38.54
C ALA A 421 -21.14 3.62 38.99
N THR A 422 -21.83 3.77 40.12
CA THR A 422 -22.81 2.76 40.59
C THR A 422 -24.01 2.60 39.66
N LYS A 423 -24.34 3.64 38.88
CA LYS A 423 -25.43 3.63 37.88
C LYS A 423 -25.02 2.96 36.56
N VAL A 424 -23.72 2.76 36.31
CA VAL A 424 -23.22 2.12 35.08
C VAL A 424 -23.47 0.61 35.12
N SER A 425 -23.98 0.07 34.02
CA SER A 425 -24.17 -1.37 33.86
C SER A 425 -22.88 -2.01 33.36
N PHE A 426 -22.10 -2.58 34.29
CA PHE A 426 -20.88 -3.34 33.97
C PHE A 426 -21.20 -4.71 33.37
N LYS A 427 -20.18 -5.42 32.87
CA LYS A 427 -20.33 -6.82 32.41
C LYS A 427 -20.26 -7.80 33.57
N GLN A 428 -19.36 -7.57 34.53
CA GLN A 428 -19.16 -8.43 35.69
C GLN A 428 -19.73 -7.80 36.96
N VAL A 429 -20.29 -8.63 37.84
CA VAL A 429 -20.79 -8.21 39.17
C VAL A 429 -19.64 -7.78 40.08
N ASP A 430 -18.47 -8.39 39.92
CA ASP A 430 -17.26 -8.06 40.69
C ASP A 430 -16.72 -6.65 40.40
N ASP A 431 -16.93 -6.14 39.18
CA ASP A 431 -16.56 -4.77 38.82
C ASP A 431 -17.38 -3.75 39.62
N LEU A 432 -18.70 -3.96 39.68
CA LEU A 432 -19.60 -3.08 40.44
C LEU A 432 -19.39 -3.23 41.95
N ALA A 433 -19.13 -4.45 42.43
CA ALA A 433 -18.79 -4.70 43.82
C ALA A 433 -17.52 -3.95 44.24
N SER A 434 -16.49 -3.93 43.39
CA SER A 434 -15.25 -3.21 43.66
C SER A 434 -15.45 -1.70 43.70
N VAL A 435 -16.34 -1.13 42.88
CA VAL A 435 -16.72 0.30 42.98
C VAL A 435 -17.37 0.60 44.33
N TRP A 436 -18.29 -0.26 44.79
CA TRP A 436 -18.94 -0.09 46.10
C TRP A 436 -17.98 -0.22 47.27
N CYS A 437 -17.03 -1.16 47.22
CA CYS A 437 -15.97 -1.27 48.22
C CYS A 437 -15.13 0.01 48.29
N GLU A 438 -14.74 0.56 47.13
CA GLU A 438 -13.96 1.79 47.07
C GLU A 438 -14.77 3.03 47.53
N CYS A 439 -16.10 3.03 47.35
CA CYS A 439 -16.97 4.04 47.97
C CYS A 439 -16.92 3.95 49.50
N GLY A 440 -16.97 2.73 50.04
CA GLY A 440 -16.81 2.47 51.47
C GLY A 440 -15.44 2.93 51.96
N GLU A 441 -14.36 2.55 51.28
CA GLU A 441 -12.98 2.90 51.64
C GLU A 441 -12.73 4.41 51.57
N LEU A 442 -13.37 5.12 50.63
CA LEU A 442 -13.30 6.58 50.55
C LEU A 442 -13.88 7.22 51.83
N GLU A 443 -15.08 6.83 52.25
CA GLU A 443 -15.71 7.40 53.45
C GLU A 443 -15.00 6.95 54.73
N LEU A 444 -14.41 5.74 54.77
CA LEU A 444 -13.55 5.30 55.89
C LEU A 444 -12.28 6.13 56.02
N ARG A 445 -11.62 6.47 54.90
CA ARG A 445 -10.45 7.35 54.90
C ARG A 445 -10.76 8.77 55.38
N ARG A 446 -12.03 9.16 55.35
CA ARG A 446 -12.53 10.45 55.83
C ARG A 446 -13.16 10.40 57.22
N GLU A 447 -13.07 9.25 57.91
CA GLU A 447 -13.65 9.00 59.25
C GLU A 447 -15.20 9.10 59.32
N ASN A 448 -15.88 9.07 58.18
CA ASN A 448 -17.35 9.11 58.10
C ASN A 448 -17.95 7.69 58.16
N TYR A 449 -17.84 7.07 59.33
CA TYR A 449 -18.23 5.67 59.54
C TYR A 449 -19.73 5.41 59.32
N ASP A 450 -20.61 6.33 59.75
CA ASP A 450 -22.06 6.18 59.59
C ASP A 450 -22.49 6.20 58.11
N GLU A 451 -21.85 7.04 57.31
CA GLU A 451 -22.15 7.18 55.89
C GLU A 451 -21.59 6.01 55.08
N ALA A 452 -20.41 5.50 55.47
CA ALA A 452 -19.85 4.26 54.92
C ALA A 452 -20.78 3.06 55.15
N LEU A 453 -21.32 2.90 56.36
CA LEU A 453 -22.31 1.87 56.67
C LEU A 453 -23.61 2.06 55.88
N ARG A 454 -24.08 3.30 55.73
CA ARG A 454 -25.28 3.61 54.93
C ARG A 454 -25.11 3.24 53.45
N LEU A 455 -23.94 3.54 52.87
CA LEU A 455 -23.62 3.22 51.47
C LEU A 455 -23.51 1.71 51.25
N LEU A 456 -22.84 0.98 52.13
CA LEU A 456 -22.71 -0.47 52.01
C LEU A 456 -24.04 -1.19 52.28
N ARG A 457 -24.85 -0.74 53.24
CA ARG A 457 -26.23 -1.25 53.44
C ARG A 457 -27.13 -0.98 52.24
N LYS A 458 -26.93 0.14 51.54
CA LYS A 458 -27.64 0.44 50.27
C LYS A 458 -27.18 -0.50 49.15
N ALA A 459 -25.90 -0.86 49.11
CA ALA A 459 -25.35 -1.81 48.13
C ALA A 459 -25.81 -3.26 48.36
N THR A 460 -26.00 -3.66 49.63
CA THR A 460 -26.45 -5.00 50.02
C THR A 460 -27.98 -5.14 50.14
N ALA A 461 -28.73 -4.07 49.85
CA ALA A 461 -30.18 -4.10 49.89
C ALA A 461 -30.75 -5.10 48.86
N LEU A 462 -31.61 -5.99 49.34
CA LEU A 462 -32.29 -6.99 48.51
C LEU A 462 -33.20 -6.32 47.47
N PRO A 463 -32.99 -6.54 46.16
CA PRO A 463 -33.90 -6.05 45.13
C PRO A 463 -35.25 -6.77 45.20
N ALA A 464 -36.31 -6.10 44.74
CA ALA A 464 -37.67 -6.65 44.72
C ALA A 464 -37.84 -7.91 43.83
N ARG A 465 -36.90 -8.13 42.88
CA ARG A 465 -36.80 -9.37 42.09
C ARG A 465 -35.45 -10.05 42.37
N ARG A 466 -35.50 -11.31 42.82
CA ARG A 466 -34.31 -12.13 43.07
C ARG A 466 -33.72 -12.60 41.74
N ALA A 467 -32.70 -11.91 41.24
CA ALA A 467 -31.93 -12.36 40.08
C ALA A 467 -30.81 -13.33 40.48
N GLU A 468 -30.46 -14.26 39.59
CA GLU A 468 -29.28 -15.13 39.75
C GLU A 468 -27.98 -14.37 39.44
N TYR A 469 -26.88 -14.76 40.10
CA TYR A 469 -25.59 -14.06 39.99
C TYR A 469 -25.03 -14.07 38.55
N PHE A 470 -25.32 -15.12 37.79
CA PHE A 470 -24.85 -15.32 36.43
C PHE A 470 -25.89 -14.98 35.34
N ASP A 471 -27.08 -14.51 35.73
CA ASP A 471 -28.09 -14.14 34.75
C ASP A 471 -27.69 -12.84 34.03
N GLY A 472 -27.39 -12.95 32.74
CA GLY A 472 -27.00 -11.83 31.88
C GLY A 472 -28.17 -10.98 31.39
N SER A 473 -29.42 -11.40 31.64
CA SER A 473 -30.63 -10.68 31.22
C SER A 473 -30.96 -9.48 32.13
N GLU A 474 -30.49 -9.52 33.38
CA GLU A 474 -30.76 -8.49 34.38
C GLU A 474 -29.54 -7.57 34.63
N PRO A 475 -29.76 -6.27 34.88
CA PRO A 475 -28.70 -5.33 35.22
C PRO A 475 -27.86 -5.81 36.42
N VAL A 476 -26.55 -5.55 36.38
CA VAL A 476 -25.61 -5.95 37.43
C VAL A 476 -25.99 -5.41 38.81
N GLN A 477 -26.65 -4.26 38.87
CA GLN A 477 -27.17 -3.65 40.10
C GLN A 477 -28.10 -4.59 40.87
N ASN A 478 -28.91 -5.38 40.16
CA ASN A 478 -29.80 -6.37 40.77
C ASN A 478 -29.05 -7.63 41.23
N ARG A 479 -27.74 -7.74 41.00
CA ARG A 479 -26.91 -8.91 41.34
C ARG A 479 -25.84 -8.60 42.40
N VAL A 480 -25.58 -7.32 42.71
CA VAL A 480 -24.54 -6.90 43.67
C VAL A 480 -24.77 -7.46 45.07
N TYR A 481 -26.03 -7.62 45.48
CA TYR A 481 -26.38 -8.21 46.78
C TYR A 481 -25.87 -9.65 46.96
N LYS A 482 -25.45 -10.33 45.88
CA LYS A 482 -24.82 -11.66 45.93
C LYS A 482 -23.29 -11.63 45.92
N SER A 483 -22.66 -10.46 45.92
CA SER A 483 -21.20 -10.34 45.95
C SER A 483 -20.66 -10.49 47.36
N LEU A 484 -19.83 -11.52 47.57
CA LEU A 484 -19.18 -11.77 48.85
C LEU A 484 -18.29 -10.61 49.31
N LYS A 485 -17.64 -9.91 48.37
CA LYS A 485 -16.66 -8.85 48.66
C LYS A 485 -17.29 -7.64 49.36
N VAL A 486 -18.53 -7.30 48.98
CA VAL A 486 -19.28 -6.20 49.64
C VAL A 486 -19.77 -6.65 51.02
N TRP A 487 -20.21 -7.90 51.13
CA TRP A 487 -20.65 -8.48 52.40
C TRP A 487 -19.52 -8.66 53.41
N SER A 488 -18.32 -9.07 52.98
CA SER A 488 -17.16 -9.19 53.87
C SER A 488 -16.77 -7.81 54.41
N MET A 489 -16.69 -6.80 53.55
CA MET A 489 -16.38 -5.43 54.00
C MET A 489 -17.46 -4.87 54.93
N LEU A 490 -18.75 -5.16 54.67
CA LEU A 490 -19.83 -4.77 55.56
C LEU A 490 -19.74 -5.49 56.91
N ALA A 491 -19.38 -6.79 56.93
CA ALA A 491 -19.19 -7.55 58.15
C ALA A 491 -18.02 -7.00 58.97
N ASP A 492 -16.86 -6.74 58.34
CA ASP A 492 -15.68 -6.17 59.00
C ASP A 492 -15.99 -4.78 59.63
N LEU A 493 -16.81 -3.97 58.94
CA LEU A 493 -17.23 -2.67 59.46
C LEU A 493 -18.27 -2.76 60.58
N GLU A 494 -19.21 -3.69 60.50
CA GLU A 494 -20.20 -3.91 61.56
C GLU A 494 -19.57 -4.62 62.78
N GLU A 495 -18.50 -5.38 62.63
CA GLU A 495 -17.72 -5.90 63.76
C GLU A 495 -16.96 -4.79 64.50
N SER A 496 -16.38 -3.84 63.75
CA SER A 496 -15.59 -2.75 64.34
C SER A 496 -16.43 -1.60 64.90
N LEU A 497 -17.58 -1.29 64.28
CA LEU A 497 -18.39 -0.10 64.57
C LEU A 497 -19.84 -0.42 64.98
N GLY A 498 -20.30 -1.64 64.70
CA GLY A 498 -21.70 -2.02 64.80
C GLY A 498 -22.14 -2.49 66.18
N THR A 499 -23.43 -2.83 66.26
CA THR A 499 -24.05 -3.43 67.44
C THR A 499 -24.12 -4.95 67.26
N PHE A 500 -24.06 -5.72 68.35
CA PHE A 500 -24.17 -7.19 68.28
C PHE A 500 -25.34 -7.67 67.40
N GLN A 501 -26.50 -7.01 67.48
CA GLN A 501 -27.67 -7.36 66.67
C GLN A 501 -27.52 -7.04 65.18
N SER A 502 -26.83 -5.94 64.82
CA SER A 502 -26.61 -5.59 63.41
C SER A 502 -25.58 -6.51 62.78
N THR A 503 -24.49 -6.82 63.49
CA THR A 503 -23.44 -7.76 63.05
C THR A 503 -24.00 -9.17 62.87
N LYS A 504 -24.78 -9.66 63.85
CA LYS A 504 -25.49 -10.94 63.73
C LYS A 504 -26.42 -10.99 62.52
N ALA A 505 -27.23 -9.95 62.33
CA ALA A 505 -28.15 -9.88 61.19
C ALA A 505 -27.43 -9.84 59.83
N VAL A 506 -26.22 -9.29 59.77
CA VAL A 506 -25.38 -9.30 58.56
C VAL A 506 -24.86 -10.71 58.29
N TYR A 507 -24.33 -11.40 59.28
CA TYR A 507 -23.85 -12.78 59.14
C TYR A 507 -24.97 -13.78 58.80
N ASP A 508 -26.11 -13.70 59.48
CA ASP A 508 -27.28 -14.54 59.18
C ASP A 508 -27.75 -14.34 57.73
N ARG A 509 -27.71 -13.10 57.21
CA ARG A 509 -28.05 -12.82 55.81
C ARG A 509 -27.03 -13.38 54.82
N ILE A 510 -25.74 -13.42 55.16
CA ILE A 510 -24.70 -14.02 54.32
C ILE A 510 -24.94 -15.54 54.20
N LEU A 511 -25.33 -16.18 55.31
CA LEU A 511 -25.71 -17.60 55.36
C LEU A 511 -26.99 -17.88 54.57
N ASP A 512 -28.03 -17.05 54.75
CA ASP A 512 -29.31 -17.17 54.02
C ASP A 512 -29.13 -17.10 52.50
N LEU A 513 -28.22 -16.23 52.04
CA LEU A 513 -27.89 -16.07 50.63
C LEU A 513 -26.98 -17.18 50.08
N ARG A 514 -26.43 -18.05 50.94
CA ARG A 514 -25.49 -19.14 50.63
C ARG A 514 -24.21 -18.69 49.92
N ILE A 515 -23.66 -17.54 50.32
CA ILE A 515 -22.44 -16.95 49.72
C ILE A 515 -21.23 -17.09 50.67
N ALA A 516 -21.45 -17.59 51.89
CA ALA A 516 -20.41 -17.69 52.91
C ALA A 516 -19.23 -18.58 52.46
N THR A 517 -18.00 -18.08 52.64
CA THR A 517 -16.80 -18.91 52.63
C THR A 517 -16.60 -19.55 54.01
N PRO A 518 -15.87 -20.68 54.10
CA PRO A 518 -15.57 -21.30 55.40
C PRO A 518 -14.93 -20.34 56.40
N GLN A 519 -14.11 -19.39 55.92
CA GLN A 519 -13.50 -18.35 56.77
C GLN A 519 -14.55 -17.44 57.41
N ILE A 520 -15.58 -17.03 56.67
CA ILE A 520 -16.65 -16.16 57.18
C ILE A 520 -17.49 -16.89 58.23
N VAL A 521 -17.74 -18.19 58.03
CA VAL A 521 -18.43 -19.03 59.02
C VAL A 521 -17.60 -19.13 60.30
N ILE A 522 -16.27 -19.33 60.18
CA ILE A 522 -15.37 -19.35 61.33
C ILE A 522 -15.36 -18.00 62.05
N ASN A 523 -15.26 -16.89 61.33
CA ASN A 523 -15.31 -15.55 61.92
C ASN A 523 -16.62 -15.31 62.67
N TYR A 524 -17.76 -15.73 62.09
CA TYR A 524 -19.05 -15.61 62.75
C TYR A 524 -19.16 -16.49 64.01
N ALA A 525 -18.65 -17.73 63.95
CA ALA A 525 -18.62 -18.63 65.10
C ALA A 525 -17.74 -18.07 66.24
N MET A 526 -16.57 -17.50 65.91
CA MET A 526 -15.69 -16.83 66.88
C MET A 526 -16.37 -15.60 67.49
N PHE A 527 -17.02 -14.76 66.68
CA PHE A 527 -17.76 -13.59 67.17
C PHE A 527 -18.88 -13.96 68.14
N LEU A 528 -19.66 -15.02 67.83
CA LEU A 528 -20.71 -15.51 68.71
C LEU A 528 -20.14 -16.12 70.01
N GLU A 529 -18.97 -16.74 69.94
CA GLU A 529 -18.26 -17.28 71.11
C GLU A 529 -17.76 -16.17 72.05
N GLU A 530 -17.16 -15.10 71.51
CA GLU A 530 -16.71 -13.93 72.27
C GLU A 530 -17.86 -13.25 73.03
N HIS A 531 -19.05 -13.24 72.44
CA HIS A 531 -20.27 -12.69 73.06
C HIS A 531 -21.05 -13.70 73.92
N LYS A 532 -20.53 -14.91 74.15
CA LYS A 532 -21.09 -15.99 75.00
C LYS A 532 -22.40 -16.62 74.49
N TYR A 533 -22.68 -16.57 73.18
CA TYR A 533 -23.83 -17.23 72.54
C TYR A 533 -23.43 -18.59 71.95
N PHE A 534 -22.99 -19.51 72.80
CA PHE A 534 -22.47 -20.81 72.38
C PHE A 534 -23.48 -21.68 71.61
N GLU A 535 -24.77 -21.63 71.95
CA GLU A 535 -25.77 -22.43 71.23
C GLU A 535 -26.03 -21.96 69.79
N GLU A 536 -25.78 -20.68 69.51
CA GLU A 536 -25.90 -20.14 68.15
C GLU A 536 -24.62 -20.31 67.35
N SER A 537 -23.44 -20.34 68.00
CA SER A 537 -22.18 -20.63 67.31
C SER A 537 -22.11 -22.08 66.79
N PHE A 538 -22.77 -23.03 67.44
CA PHE A 538 -22.92 -24.41 66.92
C PHE A 538 -23.96 -24.55 65.80
N LYS A 539 -24.84 -23.55 65.62
CA LYS A 539 -25.89 -23.55 64.56
C LYS A 539 -25.43 -22.89 63.27
N ALA A 540 -24.53 -21.91 63.37
CA ALA A 540 -23.81 -21.29 62.26
C ALA A 540 -22.89 -22.30 61.57
#